data_AF-A0AAJ3JPB2-F1
#
_entry.id   AF-A0AAJ3JPB2-F1
#
_cell.length_a   1.000
_cell.length_b   1.000
_cell.length_c   1.000
_cell.angle_alpha   90.00
_cell.angle_beta   90.00
_cell.angle_gamma   90.00
#
_symmetry.space_group_name_H-M   'P 1'
#
loop_
_entity.id
_entity.type
_entity.pdbx_description
1 polymer ?
#
loop_
_entity_poly.entity_id
_entity_poly.type
_entity_poly.pdbx_seq_one_letter_code
_entity_poly.pdbx_strand_id
1 'polypeptide(L)'
;MADRLAQIDPAAHPFINIWYVDRYVNWIAHNWGAENPHRQYHSCIMGLEKMLNWSFAHGLSLVDWRRNDFENYAEFVLNPPKAWTVYGQQARFVQEPGVAFEGWSINPVWRPFLDSRSIGDDGEIEKNVWKREIRCATQFLDFYLKDTSASRENVAAQPLADLAFKQPKAIGFLTDAELEWVLKSLPNFLGVHEFRIIEMYLIMARYSGRRLWSVMGNARSPSHLDQFNRRSDGRWVELRSAKDGWLPLSPHFDEVFGRYLRYLNIDPLHPLPSIPIFPKDDRSSYYPKALGRILVSVRDALADSAAGSDDPEISSASEKIRGLTVMLVSRKPVPV
;
A
#
# COMPACT_ATOMS: atom_id res chain seq x y z
N MET A 1 5.92 42.55 22.28
CA MET A 1 5.45 41.44 21.41
C MET A 1 5.16 40.19 22.22
N ALA A 2 6.01 39.80 23.19
CA ALA A 2 5.71 38.76 24.18
C ALA A 2 4.38 39.00 24.95
N ASP A 3 4.02 40.26 25.21
CA ASP A 3 2.77 40.62 25.90
C ASP A 3 1.48 40.38 25.10
N ARG A 4 1.54 40.18 23.77
CA ARG A 4 0.35 39.93 22.95
C ARG A 4 -0.07 38.45 22.94
N LEU A 5 0.89 37.53 23.07
CA LEU A 5 0.61 36.09 23.15
C LEU A 5 0.00 35.71 24.51
N ALA A 6 0.37 36.40 25.60
CA ALA A 6 -0.24 36.23 26.91
C ALA A 6 -1.71 36.71 26.99
N GLN A 7 -2.20 37.42 25.97
CA GLN A 7 -3.58 37.90 25.86
C GLN A 7 -4.47 36.99 25.01
N ILE A 8 -3.91 35.98 24.34
CA ILE A 8 -4.70 34.99 23.60
C ILE A 8 -5.29 34.01 24.63
N ASP A 9 -6.61 33.93 24.66
CA ASP A 9 -7.34 32.99 25.51
C ASP A 9 -6.78 31.57 25.34
N PRO A 10 -6.44 30.84 26.42
CA PRO A 10 -6.08 29.43 26.33
C PRO A 10 -7.09 28.56 25.56
N ALA A 11 -8.36 28.98 25.51
CA ALA A 11 -9.41 28.36 24.71
C ALA A 11 -9.33 28.66 23.19
N ALA A 12 -8.46 29.59 22.76
CA ALA A 12 -8.18 29.88 21.35
C ALA A 12 -6.97 29.09 20.80
N HIS A 13 -6.25 28.33 21.62
CA HIS A 13 -5.23 27.38 21.14
C HIS A 13 -5.79 26.35 20.13
N PRO A 14 -7.00 25.78 20.31
CA PRO A 14 -7.60 24.94 19.29
C PRO A 14 -7.82 25.68 17.97
N PHE A 15 -8.25 26.95 18.04
CA PHE A 15 -8.56 27.74 16.84
C PHE A 15 -7.33 27.97 15.96
N ILE A 16 -6.21 28.43 16.53
CA ILE A 16 -5.00 28.70 15.74
C ILE A 16 -4.42 27.42 15.12
N ASN A 17 -4.46 26.31 15.87
CA ASN A 17 -3.98 25.02 15.40
C ASN A 17 -4.84 24.47 14.26
N ILE A 18 -6.17 24.52 14.41
CA ILE A 18 -7.10 24.08 13.37
C ILE A 18 -6.98 24.98 12.12
N TRP A 19 -6.84 26.29 12.30
CA TRP A 19 -6.69 27.24 11.20
C TRP A 19 -5.42 26.97 10.36
N TYR A 20 -4.28 26.73 11.01
CA TYR A 20 -3.04 26.39 10.29
C TYR A 20 -3.08 24.99 9.68
N VAL A 21 -3.77 24.04 10.31
CA VAL A 21 -4.00 22.71 9.72
C VAL A 21 -4.82 22.82 8.45
N ASP A 22 -5.90 23.59 8.44
CA ASP A 22 -6.70 23.84 7.24
C ASP A 22 -5.88 24.52 6.13
N ARG A 23 -5.11 25.57 6.47
CA ARG A 23 -4.21 26.24 5.51
C ARG A 23 -3.16 25.29 4.94
N TYR A 24 -2.55 24.45 5.78
CA TYR A 24 -1.57 23.47 5.34
C TYR A 24 -2.19 22.45 4.37
N VAL A 25 -3.40 21.97 4.65
CA VAL A 25 -4.13 21.04 3.78
C VAL A 25 -4.38 21.68 2.42
N ASN A 26 -4.87 22.93 2.40
CA ASN A 26 -5.08 23.68 1.17
C ASN A 26 -3.78 23.95 0.41
N TRP A 27 -2.69 24.27 1.12
CA TRP A 27 -1.38 24.46 0.53
C TRP A 27 -0.84 23.18 -0.12
N ILE A 28 -0.82 22.06 0.61
CA ILE A 28 -0.24 20.81 0.13
C ILE A 28 -1.10 20.13 -0.94
N ALA A 29 -2.40 20.43 -0.99
CA ALA A 29 -3.32 19.89 -1.99
C ALA A 29 -2.90 20.21 -3.44
N HIS A 30 -2.20 21.32 -3.67
CA HIS A 30 -1.65 21.68 -4.98
C HIS A 30 -0.60 20.68 -5.50
N ASN A 31 0.04 19.94 -4.59
CA ASN A 31 1.04 18.92 -4.93
C ASN A 31 0.42 17.53 -5.10
N TRP A 32 -0.90 17.39 -4.94
CA TRP A 32 -1.55 16.10 -5.03
C TRP A 32 -1.77 15.68 -6.47
N GLY A 33 -1.31 14.48 -6.80
CA GLY A 33 -1.51 13.90 -8.12
C GLY A 33 -2.99 13.65 -8.40
N ALA A 34 -3.46 14.03 -9.59
CA ALA A 34 -4.85 13.90 -10.02
C ALA A 34 -5.40 12.46 -9.98
N GLU A 35 -4.51 11.46 -9.93
CA GLU A 35 -4.91 10.05 -9.90
C GLU A 35 -5.65 9.65 -8.62
N ASN A 36 -5.28 10.19 -7.44
CA ASN A 36 -5.86 9.75 -6.16
C ASN A 36 -5.95 10.87 -5.09
N PRO A 37 -6.57 12.03 -5.39
CA PRO A 37 -6.63 13.16 -4.46
C PRO A 37 -7.31 12.82 -3.13
N HIS A 38 -8.43 12.07 -3.15
CA HIS A 38 -9.12 11.65 -1.91
C HIS A 38 -8.25 10.80 -0.99
N ARG A 39 -7.42 9.91 -1.54
CA ARG A 39 -6.52 9.08 -0.75
C ARG A 39 -5.39 9.89 -0.14
N GLN A 40 -4.89 10.88 -0.88
CA GLN A 40 -3.83 11.79 -0.43
C GLN A 40 -4.36 12.74 0.65
N TYR A 41 -5.56 13.30 0.46
CA TYR A 41 -6.31 14.02 1.48
C TYR A 41 -6.47 13.19 2.75
N HIS A 42 -7.05 11.99 2.65
CA HIS A 42 -7.25 11.12 3.80
C HIS A 42 -5.93 10.78 4.51
N SER A 43 -4.85 10.49 3.77
CA SER A 43 -3.55 10.19 4.37
C SER A 43 -2.95 11.39 5.10
N CYS A 44 -3.14 12.60 4.57
CA CYS A 44 -2.71 13.86 5.17
C CYS A 44 -3.48 14.16 6.45
N ILE A 45 -4.82 14.13 6.38
CA ILE A 45 -5.70 14.41 7.50
C ILE A 45 -5.48 13.43 8.66
N MET A 46 -5.31 12.13 8.40
CA MET A 46 -5.05 11.15 9.46
C MET A 46 -3.77 11.45 10.26
N GLY A 47 -2.72 11.99 9.61
CA GLY A 47 -1.50 12.40 10.31
C GLY A 47 -1.72 13.65 11.15
N LEU A 48 -2.36 14.67 10.57
CA LEU A 48 -2.66 15.94 11.25
C LEU A 48 -3.62 15.75 12.43
N GLU A 49 -4.59 14.87 12.31
CA GLU A 49 -5.52 14.53 13.39
C GLU A 49 -4.81 13.90 14.58
N LYS A 50 -3.83 13.02 14.36
CA LYS A 50 -3.02 12.47 15.46
C LYS A 50 -2.22 13.55 16.14
N MET A 51 -1.57 14.42 15.36
CA MET A 51 -0.79 15.55 15.88
C MET A 51 -1.65 16.50 16.72
N LEU A 52 -2.83 16.88 16.22
CA LEU A 52 -3.79 17.74 16.92
C LEU A 52 -4.31 17.10 18.19
N ASN A 53 -4.83 15.87 18.10
CA ASN A 53 -5.39 15.18 19.26
C ASN A 53 -4.33 14.95 20.34
N TRP A 54 -3.12 14.55 19.96
CA TRP A 54 -2.02 14.39 20.91
C TRP A 54 -1.65 15.71 21.57
N SER A 55 -1.53 16.80 20.80
CA SER A 55 -1.22 18.13 21.34
C SER A 55 -2.28 18.58 22.36
N PHE A 56 -3.56 18.48 22.00
CA PHE A 56 -4.66 18.88 22.87
C PHE A 56 -4.76 18.02 24.13
N ALA A 57 -4.52 16.71 24.02
CA ALA A 57 -4.49 15.81 25.18
C ALA A 57 -3.38 16.16 26.20
N HIS A 58 -2.34 16.86 25.76
CA HIS A 58 -1.23 17.30 26.62
C HIS A 58 -1.26 18.81 26.91
N GLY A 59 -2.33 19.51 26.53
CA GLY A 59 -2.44 20.97 26.72
C GLY A 59 -1.42 21.77 25.91
N LEU A 60 -0.91 21.21 24.82
CA LEU A 60 0.08 21.83 23.94
C LEU A 60 -0.59 22.46 22.72
N SER A 61 -0.02 23.57 22.27
CA SER A 61 -0.29 24.12 20.96
C SER A 61 0.58 23.39 19.92
N LEU A 62 -0.04 22.84 18.87
CA LEU A 62 0.66 22.09 17.83
C LEU A 62 1.74 22.93 17.15
N VAL A 63 1.45 24.19 16.88
CA VAL A 63 2.41 25.11 16.26
C VAL A 63 3.54 25.54 17.19
N ASP A 64 3.47 25.25 18.50
CA ASP A 64 4.48 25.66 19.49
C ASP A 64 5.38 24.51 19.97
N TRP A 65 5.26 23.33 19.36
CA TRP A 65 6.09 22.17 19.69
C TRP A 65 7.58 22.52 19.79
N ARG A 66 8.19 22.03 20.87
CA ARG A 66 9.63 22.00 21.08
C ARG A 66 10.17 20.62 20.70
N ARG A 67 11.50 20.50 20.72
CA ARG A 67 12.19 19.24 20.41
C ARG A 67 11.68 18.07 21.26
N ASN A 68 11.57 18.29 22.58
CA ASN A 68 11.05 17.30 23.51
C ASN A 68 9.59 16.90 23.21
N ASP A 69 8.75 17.84 22.78
CA ASP A 69 7.35 17.54 22.42
C ASP A 69 7.28 16.65 21.18
N PHE A 70 8.11 16.95 20.17
CA PHE A 70 8.22 16.11 18.97
C PHE A 70 8.74 14.70 19.29
N GLU A 71 9.73 14.58 20.19
CA GLU A 71 10.23 13.28 20.66
C GLU A 71 9.15 12.46 21.36
N ASN A 72 8.41 13.07 22.29
CA ASN A 72 7.30 12.41 22.98
C ASN A 72 6.17 12.04 22.00
N TYR A 73 5.88 12.88 21.01
CA TYR A 73 4.92 12.55 19.96
C TYR A 73 5.39 11.36 19.11
N ALA A 74 6.68 11.31 18.76
CA ALA A 74 7.23 10.20 17.98
C ALA A 74 7.19 8.89 18.76
N GLU A 75 7.47 8.92 20.08
CA GLU A 75 7.29 7.77 20.96
C GLU A 75 5.83 7.35 21.06
N PHE A 76 4.91 8.31 21.17
CA PHE A 76 3.46 8.05 21.15
C PHE A 76 2.99 7.38 19.84
N VAL A 77 3.54 7.78 18.70
CA VAL A 77 3.25 7.14 17.40
C VAL A 77 3.83 5.72 17.34
N LEU A 78 5.02 5.52 17.91
CA LEU A 78 5.68 4.20 17.98
C LEU A 78 4.90 3.24 18.88
N ASN A 79 4.51 3.70 20.07
CA ASN A 79 3.88 2.91 21.12
C ASN A 79 2.60 3.59 21.64
N PRO A 80 1.52 3.64 20.83
CA PRO A 80 0.30 4.30 21.25
C PRO A 80 -0.33 3.58 22.47
N PRO A 81 -0.75 4.33 23.51
CA PRO A 81 -1.47 3.77 24.64
C PRO A 81 -2.74 3.04 24.20
N LYS A 82 -3.16 2.00 24.93
CA LYS A 82 -4.36 1.20 24.58
C LYS A 82 -5.62 2.05 24.40
N ALA A 83 -5.76 3.13 25.16
CA ALA A 83 -6.87 4.06 25.05
C ALA A 83 -6.95 4.78 23.68
N TRP A 84 -5.87 4.76 22.90
CA TRP A 84 -5.75 5.37 21.57
C TRP A 84 -5.74 4.35 20.43
N THR A 85 -5.92 3.06 20.74
CA THR A 85 -5.89 1.96 19.77
C THR A 85 -7.22 1.23 19.71
N VAL A 86 -7.61 0.74 18.53
CA VAL A 86 -8.81 -0.09 18.34
C VAL A 86 -8.52 -1.29 17.45
N TYR A 87 -9.20 -2.41 17.71
CA TYR A 87 -9.17 -3.56 16.82
C TYR A 87 -10.02 -3.31 15.57
N GLY A 88 -9.38 -3.45 14.41
CA GLY A 88 -10.03 -3.26 13.11
C GLY A 88 -10.36 -1.80 12.79
N GLN A 89 -10.60 -1.53 11.51
CA GLN A 89 -10.92 -0.18 11.05
C GLN A 89 -12.34 0.20 11.46
N GLN A 90 -12.45 1.27 12.25
CA GLN A 90 -13.72 1.86 12.65
C GLN A 90 -13.98 3.16 11.89
N ALA A 91 -15.24 3.42 11.51
CA ALA A 91 -15.63 4.71 10.98
C ALA A 91 -15.54 5.78 12.08
N ARG A 92 -15.09 6.99 11.74
CA ARG A 92 -14.95 8.10 12.70
C ARG A 92 -16.30 8.64 13.19
N PHE A 93 -17.27 8.69 12.30
CA PHE A 93 -18.61 9.20 12.57
C PHE A 93 -19.63 8.07 12.40
N VAL A 94 -20.68 8.11 13.21
CA VAL A 94 -21.83 7.23 13.06
C VAL A 94 -22.79 7.91 12.09
N GLN A 95 -23.08 7.25 10.97
CA GLN A 95 -24.02 7.78 9.99
C GLN A 95 -25.44 7.74 10.57
N GLU A 96 -26.08 8.91 10.64
CA GLU A 96 -27.44 9.08 11.15
C GLU A 96 -28.38 9.46 9.99
N PRO A 97 -29.27 8.56 9.54
CA PRO A 97 -30.18 8.84 8.43
C PRO A 97 -31.06 10.06 8.70
N GLY A 98 -31.14 10.97 7.72
CA GLY A 98 -31.92 12.21 7.84
C GLY A 98 -31.23 13.33 8.61
N VAL A 99 -30.01 13.10 9.14
CA VAL A 99 -29.20 14.11 9.82
C VAL A 99 -28.06 14.56 8.89
N ALA A 100 -27.88 15.87 8.77
CA ALA A 100 -26.74 16.45 8.04
C ALA A 100 -25.41 16.02 8.70
N PHE A 101 -24.32 15.97 7.93
CA PHE A 101 -23.02 15.48 8.41
C PHE A 101 -22.52 16.20 9.67
N GLU A 102 -22.77 17.51 9.77
CA GLU A 102 -22.45 18.34 10.94
C GLU A 102 -23.12 17.87 12.24
N GLY A 103 -24.24 17.14 12.14
CA GLY A 103 -24.95 16.55 13.27
C GLY A 103 -24.59 15.10 13.56
N TRP A 104 -23.69 14.47 12.80
CA TRP A 104 -23.30 13.08 13.04
C TRP A 104 -22.46 12.94 14.30
N SER A 105 -22.83 11.99 15.15
CA SER A 105 -22.08 11.68 16.36
C SER A 105 -20.70 11.08 16.04
N ILE A 106 -19.68 11.45 16.82
CA ILE A 106 -18.38 10.77 16.79
C ILE A 106 -18.59 9.33 17.30
N ASN A 107 -18.08 8.35 16.57
CA ASN A 107 -18.14 6.96 16.98
C ASN A 107 -17.34 6.76 18.29
N PRO A 108 -17.98 6.33 19.39
CA PRO A 108 -17.31 6.20 20.69
C PRO A 108 -16.23 5.10 20.72
N VAL A 109 -16.27 4.17 19.76
CA VAL A 109 -15.29 3.08 19.61
C VAL A 109 -14.13 3.50 18.70
N TRP A 110 -14.27 4.59 17.93
CA TRP A 110 -13.22 5.03 17.01
C TRP A 110 -11.97 5.45 17.76
N ARG A 111 -10.81 5.04 17.23
CA ARG A 111 -9.50 5.44 17.71
C ARG A 111 -8.56 5.71 16.53
N PRO A 112 -7.59 6.62 16.67
CA PRO A 112 -6.72 7.02 15.56
C PRO A 112 -5.62 6.00 15.22
N PHE A 113 -5.35 5.04 16.11
CA PHE A 113 -4.44 3.92 15.84
C PHE A 113 -5.20 2.61 15.75
N LEU A 114 -4.79 1.77 14.79
CA LEU A 114 -5.22 0.38 14.74
C LEU A 114 -4.32 -0.43 15.66
N ASP A 115 -4.91 -1.27 16.50
CA ASP A 115 -4.15 -2.22 17.29
C ASP A 115 -3.70 -3.37 16.37
N SER A 116 -2.51 -3.22 15.78
CA SER A 116 -1.88 -4.27 14.99
C SER A 116 -1.30 -5.39 15.86
N ARG A 117 -1.37 -5.30 17.20
CA ARG A 117 -0.80 -6.28 18.15
C ARG A 117 -1.61 -7.58 18.26
N SER A 118 -2.36 -7.94 17.22
CA SER A 118 -2.90 -9.29 17.10
C SER A 118 -1.77 -10.21 16.67
N ILE A 119 -1.16 -10.86 17.67
CA ILE A 119 -0.25 -12.02 17.59
C ILE A 119 1.25 -11.65 17.43
N GLY A 120 1.93 -11.48 18.56
CA GLY A 120 3.35 -11.86 18.70
C GLY A 120 4.45 -10.85 18.37
N ASP A 121 4.14 -9.65 17.88
CA ASP A 121 5.14 -8.60 17.67
C ASP A 121 5.05 -7.53 18.77
N ASP A 122 5.96 -7.61 19.73
CA ASP A 122 6.13 -6.61 20.78
C ASP A 122 6.76 -5.32 20.20
N GLY A 123 5.99 -4.25 20.11
CA GLY A 123 6.51 -2.87 20.06
C GLY A 123 7.22 -2.39 18.78
N GLU A 124 7.36 -3.22 17.75
CA GLU A 124 8.09 -2.83 16.53
C GLU A 124 7.16 -2.27 15.43
N ILE A 125 7.28 -0.97 15.13
CA ILE A 125 6.60 -0.36 13.99
C ILE A 125 7.36 -0.61 12.68
N GLU A 126 6.62 -0.81 11.58
CA GLU A 126 7.22 -0.79 10.25
C GLU A 126 7.84 0.58 9.94
N LYS A 127 9.11 0.59 9.51
CA LYS A 127 9.86 1.81 9.17
C LYS A 127 9.12 2.74 8.20
N ASN A 128 8.39 2.18 7.24
CA ASN A 128 7.63 2.96 6.25
C ASN A 128 6.38 3.63 6.85
N VAL A 129 5.70 2.94 7.78
CA VAL A 129 4.58 3.51 8.52
C VAL A 129 5.08 4.66 9.37
N TRP A 130 6.12 4.45 10.17
CA TRP A 130 6.74 5.50 10.99
C TRP A 130 7.20 6.70 10.16
N LYS A 131 7.93 6.46 9.06
CA LYS A 131 8.38 7.54 8.15
C LYS A 131 7.23 8.37 7.61
N ARG A 132 6.07 7.77 7.34
CA ARG A 132 4.89 8.48 6.84
C ARG A 132 4.30 9.39 7.91
N GLU A 133 4.14 8.89 9.13
CA GLU A 133 3.58 9.66 10.26
C GLU A 133 4.49 10.84 10.62
N ILE A 134 5.81 10.60 10.72
CA ILE A 134 6.78 11.66 11.06
C ILE A 134 6.97 12.67 9.94
N ARG A 135 6.91 12.23 8.67
CA ARG A 135 6.95 13.17 7.52
C ARG A 135 5.81 14.18 7.59
N CYS A 136 4.62 13.79 8.06
CA CYS A 136 3.51 14.71 8.23
C CYS A 136 3.87 15.84 9.22
N ALA A 137 4.48 15.49 10.36
CA ALA A 137 4.95 16.45 11.35
C ALA A 137 6.03 17.39 10.79
N THR A 138 7.05 16.84 10.13
CA THR A 138 8.11 17.63 9.50
C THR A 138 7.54 18.62 8.49
N GLN A 139 6.67 18.17 7.57
CA GLN A 139 6.11 19.02 6.52
C GLN A 139 5.17 20.10 7.05
N PHE A 140 4.33 19.77 8.03
CA PHE A 140 3.42 20.75 8.64
C PHE A 140 4.20 21.84 9.39
N LEU A 141 5.19 21.46 10.19
CA LEU A 141 5.98 22.43 10.95
C LEU A 141 6.86 23.28 10.02
N ASP A 142 7.43 22.71 8.96
CA ASP A 142 8.13 23.48 7.91
C ASP A 142 7.21 24.49 7.25
N PHE A 143 5.97 24.10 6.93
CA PHE A 143 4.98 25.00 6.35
C PHE A 143 4.67 26.17 7.30
N TYR A 144 4.37 25.87 8.56
CA TYR A 144 4.07 26.90 9.57
C TYR A 144 5.22 27.90 9.70
N LEU A 145 6.45 27.42 9.89
CA LEU A 145 7.62 28.29 10.07
C LEU A 145 7.86 29.21 8.86
N LYS A 146 7.61 28.72 7.64
CA LYS A 146 7.70 29.53 6.42
C LYS A 146 6.58 30.56 6.32
N ASP A 147 5.33 30.16 6.58
CA ASP A 147 4.16 31.05 6.51
C ASP A 147 4.27 32.19 7.55
N THR A 148 4.85 31.93 8.72
CA THR A 148 5.06 32.95 9.77
C THR A 148 6.43 33.64 9.72
N SER A 149 7.32 33.26 8.80
CA SER A 149 8.72 33.73 8.78
C SER A 149 9.43 33.57 10.14
N ALA A 150 9.18 32.46 10.83
CA ALA A 150 9.77 32.21 12.14
C ALA A 150 11.27 31.88 12.00
N SER A 151 12.08 32.38 12.94
CA SER A 151 13.54 32.19 12.94
C SER A 151 14.01 30.87 13.56
N ARG A 152 13.13 30.15 14.26
CA ARG A 152 13.49 28.88 14.91
C ARG A 152 13.53 27.74 13.89
N GLU A 153 14.37 26.75 14.16
CA GLU A 153 14.47 25.54 13.33
C GLU A 153 13.24 24.63 13.50
N ASN A 154 12.99 23.82 12.47
CA ASN A 154 11.99 22.77 12.54
C ASN A 154 12.46 21.65 13.47
N VAL A 155 11.77 21.49 14.60
CA VAL A 155 12.07 20.48 15.61
C VAL A 155 11.97 19.04 15.08
N ALA A 156 11.19 18.83 14.02
CA ALA A 156 10.99 17.54 13.37
C ALA A 156 11.91 17.29 12.15
N ALA A 157 12.84 18.21 11.84
CA ALA A 157 13.79 18.03 10.74
C ALA A 157 14.99 17.16 11.13
N GLN A 158 15.37 17.16 12.41
CA GLN A 158 16.48 16.36 12.91
C GLN A 158 16.06 14.89 13.14
N PRO A 159 16.88 13.91 12.73
CA PRO A 159 16.58 12.49 12.92
C PRO A 159 16.49 12.12 14.40
N LEU A 160 15.67 11.12 14.71
CA LEU A 160 15.60 10.51 16.04
C LEU A 160 16.68 9.43 16.16
N ALA A 161 17.57 9.58 17.14
CA ALA A 161 18.77 8.74 17.29
C ALA A 161 18.46 7.30 17.73
N ASP A 162 17.38 7.08 18.49
CA ASP A 162 17.16 5.83 19.25
C ASP A 162 15.95 5.00 18.79
N LEU A 163 15.60 5.05 17.50
CA LEU A 163 14.46 4.28 17.00
C LEU A 163 14.86 2.87 16.54
N ALA A 164 14.42 1.86 17.29
CA ALA A 164 14.37 0.48 16.82
C ALA A 164 13.19 0.29 15.87
N PHE A 165 13.48 -0.17 14.65
CA PHE A 165 12.45 -0.53 13.67
C PHE A 165 12.39 -2.03 13.50
N LYS A 166 11.20 -2.52 13.14
CA LYS A 166 11.03 -3.89 12.71
C LYS A 166 12.02 -4.21 11.60
N GLN A 167 12.89 -5.19 11.84
CA GLN A 167 13.82 -5.64 10.81
C GLN A 167 12.99 -6.23 9.67
N PRO A 168 13.22 -5.83 8.41
CA PRO A 168 12.53 -6.43 7.29
C PRO A 168 12.89 -7.91 7.26
N LYS A 169 11.91 -8.78 7.56
CA LYS A 169 12.07 -10.23 7.40
C LYS A 169 12.42 -10.46 5.94
N ALA A 170 13.58 -11.08 5.67
CA ALA A 170 13.98 -11.38 4.30
C ALA A 170 12.92 -12.29 3.67
N ILE A 171 12.07 -11.70 2.85
CA ILE A 171 11.10 -12.43 2.05
C ILE A 171 11.96 -13.10 0.97
N GLY A 172 12.17 -14.42 1.11
CA GLY A 172 12.87 -15.21 0.11
C GLY A 172 12.12 -15.21 -1.23
N PHE A 173 12.56 -16.02 -2.19
CA PHE A 173 11.82 -16.25 -3.42
C PHE A 173 11.36 -17.70 -3.47
N LEU A 174 10.26 -17.97 -4.17
CA LEU A 174 9.93 -19.33 -4.55
C LEU A 174 10.98 -19.87 -5.53
N THR A 175 11.44 -21.08 -5.27
CA THR A 175 12.20 -21.89 -6.23
C THR A 175 11.32 -22.17 -7.46
N ASP A 176 11.92 -22.67 -8.55
CA ASP A 176 11.11 -23.06 -9.72
C ASP A 176 10.21 -24.25 -9.39
N ALA A 177 10.70 -25.22 -8.60
CA ALA A 177 9.92 -26.36 -8.14
C ALA A 177 8.72 -25.95 -7.28
N GLU A 178 8.93 -25.04 -6.32
CA GLU A 178 7.85 -24.52 -5.47
C GLU A 178 6.80 -23.75 -6.27
N LEU A 179 7.23 -22.90 -7.22
CA LEU A 179 6.29 -22.18 -8.08
C LEU A 179 5.50 -23.14 -8.98
N GLU A 180 6.17 -24.14 -9.56
CA GLU A 180 5.52 -25.16 -10.38
C GLU A 180 4.49 -25.96 -9.57
N TRP A 181 4.83 -26.35 -8.34
CA TRP A 181 3.89 -27.00 -7.43
C TRP A 181 2.68 -26.11 -7.13
N VAL A 182 2.91 -24.83 -6.78
CA VAL A 182 1.81 -23.87 -6.54
C VAL A 182 0.90 -23.78 -7.76
N LEU A 183 1.46 -23.63 -8.97
CA LEU A 183 0.68 -23.52 -10.19
C LEU A 183 -0.13 -24.79 -10.50
N LYS A 184 0.42 -25.98 -10.20
CA LYS A 184 -0.30 -27.26 -10.34
C LYS A 184 -1.40 -27.45 -9.31
N SER A 185 -1.24 -26.89 -8.11
CA SER A 185 -2.21 -27.02 -7.00
C SER A 185 -3.36 -26.01 -7.08
N LEU A 186 -3.16 -24.83 -7.67
CA LEU A 186 -4.18 -23.77 -7.77
C LEU A 186 -5.55 -24.22 -8.31
N PRO A 187 -5.67 -25.07 -9.34
CA PRO A 187 -6.97 -25.55 -9.84
C PRO A 187 -7.84 -26.27 -8.80
N ASN A 188 -7.24 -26.79 -7.71
CA ASN A 188 -7.99 -27.45 -6.65
C ASN A 188 -8.73 -26.45 -5.74
N PHE A 189 -8.36 -25.17 -5.79
CA PHE A 189 -8.86 -24.12 -4.90
C PHE A 189 -9.56 -22.97 -5.64
N LEU A 190 -9.43 -22.91 -6.96
CA LEU A 190 -9.95 -21.84 -7.80
C LEU A 190 -10.85 -22.39 -8.91
N GLY A 191 -11.89 -21.64 -9.24
CA GLY A 191 -12.66 -21.90 -10.45
C GLY A 191 -11.81 -21.69 -11.71
N VAL A 192 -12.23 -22.27 -12.84
CA VAL A 192 -11.48 -22.23 -14.11
C VAL A 192 -11.09 -20.80 -14.50
N HIS A 193 -12.00 -19.84 -14.36
CA HIS A 193 -11.75 -18.43 -14.66
C HIS A 193 -10.64 -17.85 -13.78
N GLU A 194 -10.79 -17.97 -12.45
CA GLU A 194 -9.85 -17.43 -11.47
C GLU A 194 -8.47 -18.08 -11.59
N PHE A 195 -8.43 -19.39 -11.82
CA PHE A 195 -7.19 -20.10 -12.08
C PHE A 195 -6.44 -19.52 -13.28
N ARG A 196 -7.11 -19.30 -14.42
CA ARG A 196 -6.45 -18.80 -15.64
C ARG A 196 -5.88 -17.39 -15.46
N ILE A 197 -6.62 -16.51 -14.78
CA ILE A 197 -6.12 -15.14 -14.51
C ILE A 197 -4.99 -15.14 -13.47
N ILE A 198 -5.06 -16.00 -12.44
CA ILE A 198 -4.00 -16.08 -11.41
C ILE A 198 -2.74 -16.77 -11.95
N GLU A 199 -2.88 -17.84 -12.73
CA GLU A 199 -1.76 -18.51 -13.42
C GLU A 199 -0.98 -17.48 -14.25
N MET A 200 -1.68 -16.72 -15.10
CA MET A 200 -1.06 -15.70 -15.93
C MET A 200 -0.46 -14.55 -15.09
N TYR A 201 -1.14 -14.11 -14.04
CA TYR A 201 -0.66 -13.08 -13.13
C TYR A 201 0.68 -13.44 -12.46
N LEU A 202 0.81 -14.68 -11.97
CA LEU A 202 2.04 -15.17 -11.34
C LEU A 202 3.16 -15.33 -12.37
N ILE A 203 2.85 -15.82 -13.58
CA ILE A 203 3.82 -15.96 -14.67
C ILE A 203 4.34 -14.61 -15.16
N MET A 204 3.47 -13.59 -15.25
CA MET A 204 3.92 -12.21 -15.49
C MET A 204 4.84 -11.71 -14.38
N ALA A 205 4.50 -11.96 -13.11
CA ALA A 205 5.33 -11.54 -11.99
C ALA A 205 6.72 -12.20 -12.00
N ARG A 206 6.80 -13.47 -12.42
CA ARG A 206 8.04 -14.26 -12.51
C ARG A 206 8.93 -13.86 -13.68
N TYR A 207 8.35 -13.69 -14.87
CA TYR A 207 9.12 -13.66 -16.12
C TYR A 207 9.01 -12.37 -16.92
N SER A 208 8.16 -11.40 -16.55
CA SER A 208 8.10 -10.14 -17.28
C SER A 208 9.41 -9.34 -17.18
N GLY A 209 9.70 -8.56 -18.21
CA GLY A 209 10.89 -7.70 -18.27
C GLY A 209 10.86 -6.53 -17.32
N ARG A 210 9.65 -6.10 -16.90
CA ARG A 210 9.42 -4.88 -16.13
C ARG A 210 8.83 -5.18 -14.76
N ARG A 211 8.54 -4.14 -13.98
CA ARG A 211 7.77 -4.30 -12.73
C ARG A 211 6.32 -4.61 -13.10
N LEU A 212 5.67 -5.51 -12.37
CA LEU A 212 4.33 -6.00 -12.70
C LEU A 212 3.29 -4.90 -12.90
N TRP A 213 3.31 -3.85 -12.06
CA TRP A 213 2.42 -2.69 -12.20
C TRP A 213 2.61 -1.92 -13.51
N SER A 214 3.82 -1.95 -14.07
CA SER A 214 4.15 -1.31 -15.35
C SER A 214 3.68 -2.15 -16.55
N VAL A 215 3.53 -3.46 -16.37
CA VAL A 215 3.06 -4.37 -17.43
C VAL A 215 1.54 -4.44 -17.46
N MET A 216 0.90 -4.43 -16.28
CA MET A 216 -0.55 -4.56 -16.14
C MET A 216 -1.31 -3.22 -16.12
N GLY A 217 -0.63 -2.14 -15.77
CA GLY A 217 -1.27 -0.85 -15.52
C GLY A 217 -2.08 -0.85 -14.22
N ASN A 218 -3.11 -0.02 -14.17
CA ASN A 218 -3.98 0.15 -13.00
C ASN A 218 -5.47 0.18 -13.42
N ALA A 219 -6.37 0.31 -12.45
CA ALA A 219 -7.82 0.25 -12.70
C ALA A 219 -8.34 1.34 -13.65
N ARG A 220 -7.65 2.50 -13.76
CA ARG A 220 -8.04 3.61 -14.63
C ARG A 220 -7.32 3.62 -15.97
N SER A 221 -6.13 3.03 -16.02
CA SER A 221 -5.31 2.91 -17.22
C SER A 221 -4.75 1.48 -17.26
N PRO A 222 -5.57 0.50 -17.67
CA PRO A 222 -5.12 -0.87 -17.81
C PRO A 222 -4.19 -0.97 -19.03
N SER A 223 -3.18 -1.82 -18.92
CA SER A 223 -2.38 -2.20 -20.09
C SER A 223 -3.13 -3.24 -20.93
N HIS A 224 -2.79 -3.30 -22.21
CA HIS A 224 -3.52 -4.08 -23.21
C HIS A 224 -2.68 -5.27 -23.71
N LEU A 225 -3.34 -6.24 -24.36
CA LEU A 225 -2.67 -7.43 -24.90
C LEU A 225 -1.76 -7.11 -26.10
N ASP A 226 -2.08 -6.09 -26.88
CA ASP A 226 -1.31 -5.63 -28.05
C ASP A 226 0.12 -5.13 -27.72
N GLN A 227 0.45 -4.96 -26.43
CA GLN A 227 1.83 -4.74 -25.99
C GLN A 227 2.70 -6.00 -26.12
N PHE A 228 2.12 -7.17 -26.39
CA PHE A 228 2.82 -8.42 -26.65
C PHE A 228 2.75 -8.75 -28.14
N ASN A 229 3.85 -9.27 -28.66
CA ASN A 229 3.91 -9.70 -30.06
C ASN A 229 4.64 -11.03 -30.17
N ARG A 230 4.27 -11.84 -31.16
CA ARG A 230 4.90 -13.12 -31.44
C ARG A 230 5.87 -12.95 -32.59
N ARG A 231 7.13 -13.28 -32.35
CA ARG A 231 8.17 -13.23 -33.38
C ARG A 231 8.05 -14.44 -34.32
N SER A 232 8.75 -14.35 -35.46
CA SER A 232 8.81 -15.42 -36.47
C SER A 232 9.42 -16.73 -35.96
N ASP A 233 10.25 -16.67 -34.91
CA ASP A 233 10.81 -17.84 -34.21
C ASP A 233 9.81 -18.47 -33.21
N GLY A 234 8.58 -17.94 -33.13
CA GLY A 234 7.52 -18.42 -32.26
C GLY A 234 7.57 -17.88 -30.82
N ARG A 235 8.59 -17.08 -30.47
CA ARG A 235 8.79 -16.49 -29.13
C ARG A 235 7.91 -15.27 -28.91
N TRP A 236 7.44 -15.08 -27.67
CA TRP A 236 6.78 -13.84 -27.30
C TRP A 236 7.78 -12.76 -26.91
N VAL A 237 7.43 -11.53 -27.28
CA VAL A 237 8.12 -10.31 -26.87
C VAL A 237 7.15 -9.34 -26.21
N GLU A 238 7.65 -8.56 -25.27
CA GLU A 238 6.95 -7.48 -24.58
C GLU A 238 7.50 -6.11 -25.04
N LEU A 239 6.62 -5.17 -25.39
CA LEU A 239 7.01 -3.80 -25.69
C LEU A 239 7.37 -3.05 -24.41
N ARG A 240 8.64 -2.63 -24.27
CA ARG A 240 9.08 -1.87 -23.10
C ARG A 240 8.70 -0.40 -23.20
N SER A 241 9.01 0.21 -24.33
CA SER A 241 8.57 1.55 -24.71
C SER A 241 8.80 1.72 -26.21
N ALA A 242 8.23 2.76 -26.82
CA ALA A 242 8.52 3.10 -28.21
C ALA A 242 10.02 3.36 -28.46
N LYS A 243 10.77 3.72 -27.41
CA LYS A 243 12.21 4.00 -27.49
C LYS A 243 13.08 2.77 -27.21
N ASP A 244 12.68 1.94 -26.24
CA ASP A 244 13.47 0.80 -25.77
C ASP A 244 13.17 -0.51 -26.51
N GLY A 245 12.13 -0.51 -27.35
CA GLY A 245 11.78 -1.62 -28.23
C GLY A 245 11.21 -2.84 -27.50
N TRP A 246 11.39 -4.00 -28.13
CA TRP A 246 10.80 -5.29 -27.75
C TRP A 246 11.77 -6.14 -26.94
N LEU A 247 11.30 -6.72 -25.84
CA LEU A 247 12.09 -7.63 -25.00
C LEU A 247 11.59 -9.08 -25.15
N PRO A 248 12.48 -10.07 -25.41
CA PRO A 248 12.10 -11.48 -25.41
C PRO A 248 11.68 -11.97 -24.02
N LEU A 249 10.61 -12.75 -23.98
CA LEU A 249 10.09 -13.39 -22.77
C LEU A 249 10.62 -14.82 -22.62
N SER A 250 10.41 -15.41 -21.45
CA SER A 250 10.84 -16.77 -21.09
C SER A 250 10.02 -17.84 -21.83
N PRO A 251 10.57 -19.04 -22.14
CA PRO A 251 9.78 -20.12 -22.76
C PRO A 251 8.56 -20.53 -21.94
N HIS A 252 8.67 -20.52 -20.61
CA HIS A 252 7.53 -20.80 -19.73
C HIS A 252 6.44 -19.72 -19.83
N PHE A 253 6.81 -18.47 -20.11
CA PHE A 253 5.84 -17.43 -20.39
C PHE A 253 5.08 -17.74 -21.67
N ASP A 254 5.79 -18.13 -22.74
CA ASP A 254 5.17 -18.42 -24.04
C ASP A 254 4.06 -19.47 -23.95
N GLU A 255 4.34 -20.55 -23.21
CA GLU A 255 3.42 -21.68 -23.04
C GLU A 255 2.14 -21.28 -22.29
N VAL A 256 2.30 -20.60 -21.15
CA VAL A 256 1.17 -20.16 -20.32
C VAL A 256 0.37 -19.07 -21.03
N PHE A 257 1.05 -18.10 -21.64
CA PHE A 257 0.39 -17.02 -22.37
C PHE A 257 -0.40 -17.56 -23.55
N GLY A 258 0.13 -18.55 -24.29
CA GLY A 258 -0.61 -19.24 -25.34
C GLY A 258 -1.85 -20.01 -24.85
N ARG A 259 -1.82 -20.59 -23.64
CA ARG A 259 -3.03 -21.15 -23.00
C ARG A 259 -4.02 -20.06 -22.61
N TYR A 260 -3.52 -18.96 -22.06
CA TYR A 260 -4.33 -17.83 -21.61
C TYR A 260 -5.06 -17.14 -22.76
N LEU A 261 -4.38 -16.90 -23.89
CA LEU A 261 -5.01 -16.34 -25.10
C LEU A 261 -6.12 -17.24 -25.63
N ARG A 262 -5.90 -18.55 -25.70
CA ARG A 262 -6.94 -19.50 -26.11
C ARG A 262 -8.13 -19.52 -25.16
N TYR A 263 -7.87 -19.39 -23.85
CA TYR A 263 -8.94 -19.24 -22.85
C TYR A 263 -9.77 -17.96 -23.08
N LEU A 264 -9.14 -16.87 -23.52
CA LEU A 264 -9.83 -15.65 -23.96
C LEU A 264 -10.45 -15.74 -25.37
N ASN A 265 -10.40 -16.91 -26.02
CA ASN A 265 -10.79 -17.12 -27.41
C ASN A 265 -10.04 -16.21 -28.41
N ILE A 266 -8.77 -15.95 -28.14
CA ILE A 266 -7.86 -15.17 -29.00
C ILE A 266 -6.89 -16.13 -29.69
N ASP A 267 -6.76 -16.00 -31.01
CA ASP A 267 -5.80 -16.76 -31.79
C ASP A 267 -4.38 -16.15 -31.64
N PRO A 268 -3.41 -16.90 -31.06
CA PRO A 268 -2.04 -16.42 -30.87
C PRO A 268 -1.22 -16.31 -32.17
N LEU A 269 -1.78 -16.66 -33.33
CA LEU A 269 -1.13 -16.51 -34.63
C LEU A 269 -1.41 -15.17 -35.30
N HIS A 270 -2.39 -14.42 -34.81
CA HIS A 270 -2.77 -13.11 -35.32
C HIS A 270 -2.29 -11.98 -34.38
N PRO A 271 -2.14 -10.74 -34.88
CA PRO A 271 -1.88 -9.59 -34.03
C PRO A 271 -2.90 -9.48 -32.90
N LEU A 272 -2.42 -9.28 -31.67
CA LEU A 272 -3.28 -9.28 -30.51
C LEU A 272 -4.18 -8.03 -30.48
N PRO A 273 -5.44 -8.16 -30.02
CA PRO A 273 -6.36 -7.03 -29.96
C PRO A 273 -5.98 -6.06 -28.84
N SER A 274 -6.36 -4.79 -29.02
CA SER A 274 -6.22 -3.74 -28.01
C SER A 274 -7.31 -3.86 -26.94
N ILE A 275 -7.27 -4.95 -26.16
CA ILE A 275 -8.13 -5.18 -25.00
C ILE A 275 -7.27 -5.31 -23.73
N PRO A 276 -7.81 -5.02 -22.54
CA PRO A 276 -7.07 -5.19 -21.29
C PRO A 276 -6.50 -6.60 -21.14
N ILE A 277 -5.32 -6.74 -20.53
CA ILE A 277 -4.68 -8.06 -20.34
C ILE A 277 -5.59 -9.01 -19.54
N PHE A 278 -6.31 -8.48 -18.55
CA PHE A 278 -7.22 -9.25 -17.69
C PHE A 278 -8.65 -8.71 -17.78
N PRO A 279 -9.35 -8.94 -18.90
CA PRO A 279 -10.67 -8.37 -19.12
C PRO A 279 -11.71 -8.96 -18.18
N LYS A 280 -12.77 -8.17 -17.92
CA LYS A 280 -13.99 -8.59 -17.22
C LYS A 280 -15.21 -8.38 -18.10
N ASP A 281 -16.31 -9.05 -17.78
CA ASP A 281 -17.57 -9.00 -18.53
C ASP A 281 -18.19 -7.59 -18.57
N ASP A 282 -17.95 -6.78 -17.53
CA ASP A 282 -18.47 -5.41 -17.37
C ASP A 282 -17.63 -4.35 -18.11
N ARG A 283 -16.78 -4.75 -19.07
CA ARG A 283 -15.79 -3.90 -19.76
C ARG A 283 -14.74 -3.28 -18.85
N SER A 284 -14.66 -3.71 -17.58
CA SER A 284 -13.56 -3.37 -16.70
C SER A 284 -12.42 -4.39 -16.83
N SER A 285 -11.36 -4.21 -16.04
CA SER A 285 -10.20 -5.12 -16.00
C SER A 285 -9.90 -5.51 -14.57
N TYR A 286 -9.42 -6.74 -14.37
CA TYR A 286 -8.69 -7.03 -13.15
C TYR A 286 -7.41 -6.20 -13.11
N TYR A 287 -7.09 -5.71 -11.93
CA TYR A 287 -5.89 -4.94 -11.63
C TYR A 287 -5.15 -5.62 -10.46
N PRO A 288 -3.85 -5.32 -10.24
CA PRO A 288 -3.01 -6.11 -9.33
C PRO A 288 -3.59 -6.31 -7.92
N LYS A 289 -4.26 -5.30 -7.35
CA LYS A 289 -4.88 -5.42 -6.02
C LYS A 289 -6.06 -6.39 -6.01
N ALA A 290 -6.86 -6.47 -7.07
CA ALA A 290 -7.97 -7.41 -7.16
C ALA A 290 -7.46 -8.85 -7.23
N LEU A 291 -6.47 -9.11 -8.09
CA LEU A 291 -5.84 -10.43 -8.23
C LEU A 291 -5.09 -10.84 -6.95
N GLY A 292 -4.43 -9.90 -6.28
CA GLY A 292 -3.81 -10.13 -4.99
C GLY A 292 -4.80 -10.57 -3.90
N ARG A 293 -6.06 -10.11 -3.94
CA ARG A 293 -7.09 -10.59 -3.00
C ARG A 293 -7.49 -12.04 -3.25
N ILE A 294 -7.61 -12.44 -4.51
CA ILE A 294 -7.90 -13.83 -4.89
C ILE A 294 -6.74 -14.74 -4.42
N LEU A 295 -5.49 -14.30 -4.59
CA LEU A 295 -4.33 -15.04 -4.09
C LEU A 295 -4.35 -15.17 -2.56
N VAL A 296 -4.72 -14.08 -1.85
CA VAL A 296 -4.84 -14.10 -0.38
C VAL A 296 -5.95 -15.04 0.09
N SER A 297 -7.06 -15.18 -0.65
CA SER A 297 -8.14 -16.07 -0.24
C SER A 297 -7.80 -17.57 -0.34
N VAL A 298 -6.76 -17.95 -1.11
CA VAL A 298 -6.39 -19.37 -1.29
C VAL A 298 -5.08 -19.78 -0.64
N ARG A 299 -4.24 -18.83 -0.19
CA ARG A 299 -2.89 -19.14 0.30
C ARG A 299 -2.85 -20.03 1.54
N ASP A 300 -3.85 -19.92 2.43
CA ASP A 300 -3.90 -20.75 3.64
C ASP A 300 -4.20 -22.21 3.28
N ALA A 301 -5.19 -22.43 2.42
CA ALA A 301 -5.53 -23.77 1.93
C ALA A 301 -4.38 -24.39 1.10
N LEU A 302 -3.68 -23.58 0.29
CA LEU A 302 -2.48 -24.00 -0.42
C LEU A 302 -1.36 -24.40 0.56
N ALA A 303 -1.14 -23.63 1.62
CA ALA A 303 -0.12 -23.91 2.61
C ALA A 303 -0.40 -25.21 3.38
N ASP A 304 -1.67 -25.44 3.75
CA ASP A 304 -2.10 -26.66 4.42
C ASP A 304 -1.93 -27.88 3.50
N SER A 305 -2.24 -27.73 2.21
CA SER A 305 -1.96 -28.77 1.20
C SER A 305 -0.46 -29.00 0.98
N ALA A 306 0.36 -27.96 1.07
CA ALA A 306 1.82 -28.09 0.94
C ALA A 306 2.40 -28.84 2.13
N ALA A 307 1.94 -28.53 3.35
CA ALA A 307 2.39 -29.21 4.57
C ALA A 307 2.14 -30.72 4.52
N GLY A 308 1.02 -31.14 3.90
CA GLY A 308 0.69 -32.55 3.65
C GLY A 308 1.33 -33.19 2.42
N SER A 309 2.25 -32.50 1.72
CA SER A 309 2.94 -33.03 0.54
C SER A 309 3.97 -34.10 0.93
N ASP A 310 4.04 -35.17 0.13
CA ASP A 310 5.08 -36.20 0.26
C ASP A 310 6.47 -35.70 -0.16
N ASP A 311 6.53 -34.59 -0.90
CA ASP A 311 7.78 -33.90 -1.27
C ASP A 311 8.30 -33.05 -0.09
N PRO A 312 9.46 -33.39 0.50
CA PRO A 312 10.03 -32.65 1.62
C PRO A 312 10.35 -31.19 1.31
N GLU A 313 10.74 -30.85 0.07
CA GLU A 313 11.01 -29.45 -0.32
C GLU A 313 9.70 -28.64 -0.20
N ILE A 314 8.61 -29.16 -0.74
CA ILE A 314 7.30 -28.50 -0.71
C ILE A 314 6.72 -28.44 0.72
N SER A 315 6.81 -29.52 1.49
CA SER A 315 6.33 -29.53 2.88
C SER A 315 7.05 -28.49 3.74
N SER A 316 8.37 -28.36 3.56
CA SER A 316 9.17 -27.33 4.24
C SER A 316 8.83 -25.88 3.80
N ALA A 317 8.29 -25.72 2.59
CA ALA A 317 7.91 -24.43 2.03
C ALA A 317 6.49 -23.96 2.45
N SER A 318 5.74 -24.76 3.21
CA SER A 318 4.35 -24.48 3.61
C SER A 318 4.14 -23.08 4.23
N GLU A 319 4.96 -22.68 5.20
CA GLU A 319 4.86 -21.35 5.81
C GLU A 319 5.23 -20.20 4.86
N LYS A 320 6.15 -20.45 3.93
CA LYS A 320 6.48 -19.51 2.86
C LYS A 320 5.30 -19.35 1.90
N ILE A 321 4.59 -20.44 1.58
CA ILE A 321 3.36 -20.45 0.77
C ILE A 321 2.20 -19.79 1.52
N ARG A 322 2.12 -19.91 2.84
CA ARG A 322 1.13 -19.17 3.66
C ARG A 322 1.30 -17.65 3.52
N GLY A 323 2.53 -17.21 3.29
CA GLY A 323 2.87 -15.82 2.96
C GLY A 323 2.71 -15.41 1.49
N LEU A 324 2.17 -16.27 0.61
CA LEU A 324 2.20 -16.11 -0.85
C LEU A 324 1.72 -14.74 -1.32
N THR A 325 2.61 -14.04 -2.02
CA THR A 325 2.36 -12.79 -2.73
C THR A 325 3.14 -12.79 -4.04
N VAL A 326 2.82 -11.88 -4.96
CA VAL A 326 3.63 -11.73 -6.19
C VAL A 326 5.08 -11.37 -5.93
N MET A 327 5.41 -10.83 -4.75
CA MET A 327 6.79 -10.52 -4.38
C MET A 327 7.61 -11.80 -4.14
N LEU A 328 7.03 -12.83 -3.52
CA LEU A 328 7.66 -14.15 -3.36
C LEU A 328 7.91 -14.82 -4.72
N VAL A 329 7.08 -14.53 -5.72
CA VAL A 329 7.18 -15.11 -7.06
C VAL A 329 8.20 -14.36 -7.92
N SER A 330 8.26 -13.03 -7.81
CA SER A 330 9.14 -12.21 -8.65
C SER A 330 10.61 -12.40 -8.29
N ARG A 331 11.46 -12.74 -9.26
CA ARG A 331 12.92 -12.87 -9.05
C ARG A 331 13.65 -11.53 -8.92
N LYS A 332 12.94 -10.40 -8.96
CA LYS A 332 13.56 -9.08 -8.96
C LYS A 332 13.75 -8.61 -7.52
N PRO A 333 14.97 -8.23 -7.11
CA PRO A 333 15.18 -7.66 -5.79
C PRO A 333 14.30 -6.42 -5.61
N VAL A 334 13.71 -6.31 -4.42
CA VAL A 334 13.05 -5.09 -3.96
C VAL A 334 14.13 -4.02 -3.86
N PRO A 335 13.95 -2.81 -4.43
CA PRO A 335 14.80 -1.69 -4.05
C PRO A 335 14.52 -1.39 -2.58
N VAL A 336 15.56 -1.52 -1.76
CA VAL A 336 15.56 -1.07 -0.35
C VAL A 336 15.22 0.42 -0.26
#